data_AF-A0A847FQK5-F1
#
_entry.id   AF-A0A847FQK5-F1
#
_cell.length_a   1.000
_cell.length_b   1.000
_cell.length_c   1.000
_cell.angle_alpha   90.00
_cell.angle_beta   90.00
_cell.angle_gamma   90.00
#
_symmetry.space_group_name_H-M   'P 1'
#
loop_
_entity.id
_entity.type
_entity.pdbx_description
1 polymer ?
#
loop_
_entity_poly.entity_id
_entity_poly.type
_entity_poly.pdbx_seq_one_letter_code
_entity_poly.pdbx_strand_id
1 'polypeptide(L)'
;LQYPWRFQALTVLATAMLAGLLLQALAGAPRPVAPLAAILILALTGAWALAALPVTPTRPTPSVEAMWAQDREFGQVGSTWTGEYLPIWVKEQRWAISHPLQDPDGEQAGPPVAGDLALTGVGYTRYHLALRGEVPTGLVLHQFYYPGWEARWQGRSIAAHPAGSLGLAAFDLPPGEGSLVLRLALAPAQRWGNLVSLLAALAAGVLLLARFQGIRSASSLRAGLRAGSGHLALAVPYLLLASVLLGSLAMPNGYLRSPEAVNANLADLVRLQAFDLPGERYRPGDTVSVTLYWIALDGLAEDYKAFVHLTDTGLTRQPAQHDGDPGGGYTPTTRWVPGELVPDRHALPLPGDLPPGRYQVWAGMYAFSSGQNLDVVSSDVPHDGRRVLLAEIEVVGP
;
A
#
# COMPACT_ATOMS: atom_id res chain seq x y z
N LEU A 1 -13.11 -6.66 19.91
CA LEU A 1 -12.83 -8.10 19.66
C LEU A 1 -11.37 -8.42 19.28
N GLN A 2 -10.37 -7.56 19.56
CA GLN A 2 -8.94 -7.88 19.31
C GLN A 2 -8.25 -8.67 20.45
N TYR A 3 -8.95 -8.89 21.56
CA TYR A 3 -8.42 -9.53 22.76
C TYR A 3 -7.96 -10.99 22.58
N PRO A 4 -8.61 -11.85 21.76
CA PRO A 4 -8.19 -13.25 21.59
C PRO A 4 -6.81 -13.39 20.93
N TRP A 5 -6.48 -12.49 19.98
CA TRP A 5 -5.23 -12.55 19.21
C TRP A 5 -4.02 -12.07 20.02
N ARG A 6 -4.21 -11.16 20.99
CA ARG A 6 -3.14 -10.79 21.93
C ARG A 6 -2.79 -11.91 22.91
N PHE A 7 -3.77 -12.73 23.28
CA PHE A 7 -3.50 -13.96 24.02
C PHE A 7 -2.69 -14.95 23.20
N GLN A 8 -2.80 -14.97 21.86
CA GLN A 8 -1.93 -15.82 21.03
C GLN A 8 -0.46 -15.49 21.23
N ALA A 9 -0.05 -14.25 21.53
CA ALA A 9 1.34 -13.96 21.86
C ALA A 9 1.79 -14.68 23.16
N LEU A 10 0.90 -14.73 24.17
CA LEU A 10 1.13 -15.48 25.41
C LEU A 10 1.08 -16.99 25.16
N THR A 11 0.16 -17.48 24.34
CA THR A 11 0.09 -18.91 23.97
C THR A 11 1.30 -19.31 23.11
N VAL A 12 1.79 -18.46 22.21
CA VAL A 12 3.00 -18.69 21.42
C VAL A 12 4.22 -18.74 22.33
N LEU A 13 4.36 -17.80 23.27
CA LEU A 13 5.43 -17.83 24.25
C LEU A 13 5.37 -19.11 25.12
N ALA A 14 4.19 -19.43 25.67
CA ALA A 14 3.99 -20.62 26.48
C ALA A 14 4.25 -21.90 25.69
N THR A 15 3.79 -21.99 24.44
CA THR A 15 3.99 -23.15 23.56
C THR A 15 5.46 -23.28 23.16
N ALA A 16 6.17 -22.17 22.91
CA ALA A 16 7.60 -22.17 22.66
C ALA A 16 8.40 -22.62 23.89
N MET A 17 8.02 -22.17 25.09
CA MET A 17 8.62 -22.64 26.35
C MET A 17 8.36 -24.13 26.58
N LEU A 18 7.13 -24.61 26.36
CA LEU A 18 6.77 -26.02 26.47
C LEU A 18 7.50 -26.88 25.44
N ALA A 19 7.65 -26.41 24.20
CA ALA A 19 8.46 -27.07 23.18
C ALA A 19 9.95 -27.14 23.59
N GLY A 20 10.49 -26.06 24.17
CA GLY A 20 11.84 -26.03 24.73
C GLY A 20 12.02 -27.03 25.89
N LEU A 21 11.07 -27.07 26.83
CA LEU A 21 11.06 -28.01 27.95
C LEU A 21 10.91 -29.46 27.48
N LEU A 22 10.09 -29.72 26.46
CA LEU A 22 9.95 -31.04 25.84
C LEU A 22 11.26 -31.48 25.20
N LEU A 23 11.94 -30.60 24.44
CA LEU A 23 13.25 -30.89 23.87
C LEU A 23 14.30 -31.15 24.97
N GLN A 24 14.24 -30.41 26.08
CA GLN A 24 15.10 -30.62 27.23
C GLN A 24 14.82 -31.96 27.93
N ALA A 25 13.56 -32.33 28.12
CA ALA A 25 13.14 -33.61 28.70
C ALA A 25 13.53 -34.80 27.80
N LEU A 26 13.47 -34.62 26.47
CA LEU A 26 13.86 -35.62 25.48
C LEU A 26 15.37 -35.70 25.25
N ALA A 27 16.18 -34.80 25.82
CA ALA A 27 17.64 -34.78 25.65
C ALA A 27 18.35 -36.05 26.18
N GLY A 28 17.68 -36.83 27.04
CA GLY A 28 18.15 -38.13 27.55
C GLY A 28 17.77 -39.35 26.68
N ALA A 29 16.94 -39.18 25.65
CA ALA A 29 16.40 -40.29 24.85
C ALA A 29 17.33 -40.69 23.68
N PRO A 30 17.24 -41.94 23.17
CA PRO A 30 18.06 -42.41 22.03
C PRO A 30 17.82 -41.61 20.74
N ARG A 31 18.90 -41.42 19.98
CA ARG A 31 19.08 -40.35 18.97
C ARG A 31 18.08 -40.25 17.79
N PRO A 32 17.35 -41.28 17.34
CA PRO A 32 16.33 -41.05 16.32
C PRO A 32 14.97 -40.66 16.91
N VAL A 33 14.70 -40.92 18.20
CA VAL A 33 13.33 -40.83 18.74
C VAL A 33 12.98 -39.40 19.18
N ALA A 34 13.89 -38.72 19.89
CA ALA A 34 13.66 -37.38 20.41
C ALA A 34 13.34 -36.32 19.33
N PRO A 35 14.15 -36.14 18.27
CA PRO A 35 13.86 -35.13 17.25
C PRO A 35 12.62 -35.50 16.42
N LEU A 36 12.40 -36.79 16.15
CA LEU A 36 11.25 -37.25 15.38
C LEU A 36 9.94 -37.06 16.16
N ALA A 37 9.95 -37.33 17.47
CA ALA A 37 8.81 -37.08 18.35
C ALA A 37 8.50 -35.59 18.47
N ALA A 38 9.52 -34.73 18.60
CA ALA A 38 9.33 -33.29 18.64
C ALA A 38 8.77 -32.74 17.32
N ILE A 39 9.31 -33.18 16.18
CA ILE A 39 8.80 -32.83 14.84
C ILE A 39 7.36 -33.32 14.68
N LEU A 40 7.05 -34.55 15.09
CA LEU A 40 5.71 -35.12 15.00
C LEU A 40 4.72 -34.36 15.88
N ILE A 41 5.10 -33.98 17.10
CA ILE A 41 4.24 -33.19 18.00
C ILE A 41 3.99 -31.80 17.42
N LEU A 42 5.03 -31.12 16.91
CA LEU A 42 4.86 -29.83 16.24
C LEU A 42 3.99 -29.95 14.99
N ALA A 43 4.18 -30.99 14.19
CA ALA A 43 3.39 -31.26 12.99
C ALA A 43 1.93 -31.58 13.32
N LEU A 44 1.66 -32.39 14.33
CA LEU A 44 0.31 -32.72 14.79
C LEU A 44 -0.39 -31.50 15.40
N THR A 45 0.33 -30.70 16.18
CA THR A 45 -0.20 -29.45 16.76
C THR A 45 -0.52 -28.45 15.65
N GLY A 46 0.38 -28.30 14.66
CA GLY A 46 0.15 -27.47 13.48
C GLY A 46 -1.01 -27.97 12.63
N ALA A 47 -1.09 -29.28 12.37
CA ALA A 47 -2.17 -29.89 11.60
C ALA A 47 -3.53 -29.75 12.30
N TRP A 48 -3.58 -29.98 13.62
CA TRP A 48 -4.79 -29.77 14.41
C TRP A 48 -5.20 -28.29 14.40
N ALA A 49 -4.25 -27.37 14.59
CA ALA A 49 -4.53 -25.93 14.53
C ALA A 49 -5.08 -25.52 13.16
N LEU A 50 -4.49 -26.01 12.06
CA LEU A 50 -4.97 -25.76 10.70
C LEU A 50 -6.36 -26.37 10.45
N ALA A 51 -6.62 -27.58 10.93
CA ALA A 51 -7.91 -28.25 10.78
C ALA A 51 -9.02 -27.62 11.65
N ALA A 52 -8.65 -27.04 12.79
CA ALA A 52 -9.55 -26.35 13.70
C ALA A 52 -9.85 -24.90 13.28
N LEU A 53 -9.15 -24.34 12.29
CA LEU A 53 -9.50 -23.05 11.71
C LEU A 53 -10.87 -23.20 11.03
N PRO A 54 -11.91 -22.46 11.46
CA PRO A 54 -13.21 -22.47 10.79
C PRO A 54 -13.06 -21.76 9.44
N VAL A 55 -12.70 -22.51 8.40
CA VAL A 55 -12.73 -22.02 7.03
C VAL A 55 -14.17 -22.16 6.53
N THR A 56 -15.00 -21.15 6.81
CA THR A 56 -16.29 -21.00 6.17
C THR A 56 -16.09 -20.22 4.86
N PRO A 57 -16.15 -20.86 3.69
CA PRO A 57 -16.10 -20.14 2.42
C PRO A 57 -17.31 -19.21 2.36
N THR A 58 -17.07 -17.91 2.42
CA THR A 58 -18.10 -16.89 2.19
C THR A 58 -18.55 -16.98 0.74
N ARG A 59 -19.85 -17.16 0.51
CA ARG A 59 -20.47 -17.12 -0.81
C ARG A 59 -21.59 -16.07 -0.82
N PRO A 60 -21.54 -15.08 -1.72
CA PRO A 60 -20.46 -14.81 -2.68
C PRO A 60 -19.14 -14.42 -1.98
N THR A 61 -18.02 -14.57 -2.66
CA THR A 61 -16.72 -14.09 -2.18
C THR A 61 -16.82 -12.57 -2.05
N PRO A 62 -16.63 -11.98 -0.86
CA PRO A 62 -16.70 -10.53 -0.71
C PRO A 62 -15.58 -9.90 -1.56
N SER A 63 -15.95 -8.96 -2.44
CA SER A 63 -14.97 -8.15 -3.16
C SER A 63 -14.44 -7.04 -2.25
N VAL A 64 -13.31 -6.45 -2.62
CA VAL A 64 -12.75 -5.30 -1.88
C VAL A 64 -13.77 -4.17 -1.87
N GLU A 65 -14.40 -3.90 -3.01
CA GLU A 65 -15.41 -2.87 -3.23
C GLU A 65 -16.66 -3.12 -2.38
N ALA A 66 -17.08 -4.38 -2.22
CA ALA A 66 -18.21 -4.73 -1.36
C ALA A 66 -17.91 -4.51 0.14
N MET A 67 -16.70 -4.88 0.57
CA MET A 67 -16.24 -4.64 1.95
C MET A 67 -16.20 -3.14 2.26
N TRP A 68 -15.66 -2.39 1.32
CA TRP A 68 -15.63 -0.95 1.29
C TRP A 68 -17.06 -0.37 1.37
N ALA A 69 -17.98 -0.79 0.49
CA ALA A 69 -19.33 -0.23 0.45
C ALA A 69 -20.06 -0.44 1.79
N GLN A 70 -19.83 -1.61 2.38
CA GLN A 70 -20.30 -1.94 3.72
C GLN A 70 -19.69 -1.01 4.78
N ASP A 71 -18.37 -0.76 4.76
CA ASP A 71 -17.72 0.18 5.66
C ASP A 71 -18.32 1.59 5.56
N ARG A 72 -18.57 2.08 4.34
CA ARG A 72 -19.24 3.37 4.12
C ARG A 72 -20.65 3.39 4.70
N GLU A 73 -21.45 2.35 4.44
CA GLU A 73 -22.83 2.23 4.96
C GLU A 73 -22.88 2.27 6.50
N PHE A 74 -21.92 1.64 7.17
CA PHE A 74 -21.84 1.60 8.63
C PHE A 74 -21.01 2.73 9.25
N GLY A 75 -20.52 3.69 8.45
CA GLY A 75 -19.66 4.78 8.92
C GLY A 75 -18.35 4.28 9.56
N GLN A 76 -17.77 3.23 9.01
CA GLN A 76 -16.54 2.60 9.45
C GLN A 76 -15.40 2.82 8.44
N VAL A 77 -14.18 2.52 8.89
CA VAL A 77 -13.00 2.42 8.04
C VAL A 77 -12.24 1.16 8.45
N GLY A 78 -11.98 0.26 7.51
CA GLY A 78 -11.05 -0.87 7.69
C GLY A 78 -11.67 -2.15 8.23
N SER A 79 -12.94 -2.43 7.92
CA SER A 79 -13.65 -3.70 8.13
C SER A 79 -13.67 -4.27 9.55
N THR A 80 -13.37 -3.48 10.58
CA THR A 80 -13.43 -3.91 11.98
C THR A 80 -14.60 -3.37 12.77
N TRP A 81 -15.23 -4.25 13.55
CA TRP A 81 -16.46 -3.99 14.30
C TRP A 81 -16.30 -3.03 15.50
N THR A 82 -15.08 -2.63 15.86
CA THR A 82 -14.82 -1.70 16.99
C THR A 82 -14.15 -0.39 16.55
N GLY A 83 -14.15 -0.11 15.26
CA GLY A 83 -13.54 1.06 14.64
C GLY A 83 -12.02 1.04 14.68
N GLU A 84 -11.38 1.10 13.51
CA GLU A 84 -9.92 1.20 13.41
C GLU A 84 -9.37 2.45 14.11
N TYR A 85 -8.14 2.35 14.62
CA TYR A 85 -7.44 3.53 15.14
C TYR A 85 -7.05 4.43 13.98
N LEU A 86 -7.61 5.64 13.96
CA LEU A 86 -7.09 6.69 13.10
C LEU A 86 -5.82 7.29 13.71
N PRO A 87 -4.86 7.75 12.90
CA PRO A 87 -3.76 8.57 13.38
C PRO A 87 -4.26 9.78 14.17
N ILE A 88 -3.51 10.20 15.18
CA ILE A 88 -3.89 11.30 16.09
C ILE A 88 -4.08 12.65 15.38
N TRP A 89 -3.61 12.77 14.14
CA TRP A 89 -3.72 13.98 13.32
C TRP A 89 -5.00 14.03 12.50
N VAL A 90 -5.74 12.91 12.41
CA VAL A 90 -7.06 12.91 11.76
C VAL A 90 -8.05 13.58 12.71
N LYS A 91 -8.57 14.73 12.30
CA LYS A 91 -9.55 15.53 13.06
C LYS A 91 -10.98 15.14 12.70
N GLU A 92 -11.18 14.62 11.50
CA GLU A 92 -12.47 14.19 11.00
C GLU A 92 -12.99 12.94 11.73
N GLN A 93 -14.30 12.86 11.87
CA GLN A 93 -14.97 11.68 12.41
C GLN A 93 -14.91 10.53 11.42
N ARG A 94 -14.62 9.31 11.91
CA ARG A 94 -14.49 8.09 11.07
C ARG A 94 -15.66 7.89 10.12
N TRP A 95 -16.89 8.09 10.60
CA TRP A 95 -18.11 7.91 9.83
C TRP A 95 -18.31 8.96 8.74
N ALA A 96 -17.59 10.08 8.80
CA ALA A 96 -17.71 11.17 7.83
C ALA A 96 -16.69 11.07 6.69
N ILE A 97 -15.57 10.35 6.87
CA ILE A 97 -14.43 10.31 5.93
C ILE A 97 -14.85 9.94 4.49
N SER A 98 -15.73 8.95 4.35
CA SER A 98 -16.21 8.47 3.05
C SER A 98 -17.41 9.26 2.50
N HIS A 99 -17.86 10.29 3.19
CA HIS A 99 -19.00 11.13 2.80
C HIS A 99 -18.54 12.51 2.35
N PRO A 100 -19.27 13.14 1.41
CA PRO A 100 -18.92 14.47 0.92
C PRO A 100 -18.94 15.52 2.03
N LEU A 101 -18.14 16.58 1.89
CA LEU A 101 -18.22 17.71 2.81
C LEU A 101 -19.54 18.46 2.62
N GLN A 102 -20.15 18.87 3.72
CA GLN A 102 -21.29 19.79 3.68
C GLN A 102 -20.86 21.22 3.36
N ASP A 103 -19.64 21.60 3.76
CA ASP A 103 -19.04 22.93 3.52
C ASP A 103 -17.57 22.76 3.08
N PRO A 104 -17.33 22.60 1.75
CA PRO A 104 -16.00 22.33 1.21
C PRO A 104 -15.03 23.52 1.25
N ASP A 105 -15.54 24.76 1.36
CA ASP A 105 -14.71 25.97 1.35
C ASP A 105 -13.79 26.06 2.57
N GLY A 106 -14.13 25.34 3.66
CA GLY A 106 -13.36 25.33 4.92
C GLY A 106 -12.11 24.44 4.92
N GLU A 107 -11.91 23.57 3.92
CA GLU A 107 -10.81 22.57 3.90
C GLU A 107 -9.64 22.94 2.96
N GLN A 108 -9.52 24.21 2.57
CA GLN A 108 -8.41 24.70 1.75
C GLN A 108 -7.12 24.87 2.57
N ALA A 109 -6.36 23.80 2.78
CA ALA A 109 -5.05 23.88 3.43
C ALA A 109 -3.95 23.24 2.58
N GLY A 110 -3.27 24.08 1.79
CA GLY A 110 -2.02 23.72 1.10
C GLY A 110 -1.54 24.88 0.20
N PRO A 111 -0.22 25.04 -0.02
CA PRO A 111 0.25 25.91 -1.09
C PRO A 111 -0.27 25.36 -2.43
N PRO A 112 -0.72 26.21 -3.36
CA PRO A 112 -1.26 25.76 -4.64
C PRO A 112 -0.26 24.87 -5.39
N VAL A 113 -0.79 23.96 -6.21
CA VAL A 113 0.05 23.20 -7.15
C VAL A 113 0.54 24.15 -8.23
N ALA A 114 1.79 24.57 -8.12
CA ALA A 114 2.44 25.34 -9.14
C ALA A 114 3.53 24.52 -9.82
N GLY A 115 3.58 24.59 -11.15
CA GLY A 115 4.61 23.95 -11.95
C GLY A 115 4.22 22.65 -12.63
N ASP A 116 5.17 22.13 -13.39
CA ASP A 116 5.04 20.89 -14.14
C ASP A 116 5.48 19.73 -13.25
N LEU A 117 4.52 18.87 -12.93
CA LEU A 117 4.72 17.63 -12.20
C LEU A 117 4.61 16.48 -13.19
N ALA A 118 5.48 15.49 -13.07
CA ALA A 118 5.40 14.24 -13.81
C ALA A 118 5.60 13.07 -12.85
N LEU A 119 4.57 12.23 -12.71
CA LEU A 119 4.63 11.03 -11.89
C LEU A 119 5.39 9.94 -12.65
N THR A 120 6.58 9.57 -12.18
CA THR A 120 7.48 8.63 -12.87
C THR A 120 7.56 7.27 -12.19
N GLY A 121 7.12 7.18 -10.93
CA GLY A 121 7.07 5.91 -10.22
C GLY A 121 6.11 5.93 -9.04
N VAL A 122 5.32 4.86 -8.87
CA VAL A 122 4.33 4.73 -7.81
C VAL A 122 4.47 3.42 -7.07
N GLY A 123 4.40 3.48 -5.75
CA GLY A 123 4.34 2.34 -4.85
C GLY A 123 3.68 2.72 -3.53
N TYR A 124 3.37 1.72 -2.70
CA TYR A 124 2.64 1.94 -1.44
C TYR A 124 3.35 2.83 -0.43
N THR A 125 4.68 2.83 -0.44
CA THR A 125 5.52 3.55 0.54
C THR A 125 6.53 4.47 -0.14
N ARG A 126 6.38 4.68 -1.46
CA ARG A 126 7.37 5.39 -2.26
C ARG A 126 6.77 5.93 -3.55
N TYR A 127 7.09 7.17 -3.88
CA TYR A 127 6.69 7.85 -5.11
C TYR A 127 7.90 8.56 -5.72
N HIS A 128 8.03 8.49 -7.04
CA HIS A 128 9.02 9.22 -7.81
C HIS A 128 8.29 10.20 -8.72
N LEU A 129 8.72 11.46 -8.68
CA LEU A 129 8.20 12.52 -9.51
C LEU A 129 9.36 13.29 -10.14
N ALA A 130 9.14 13.88 -11.31
CA ALA A 130 9.91 15.02 -11.76
C ALA A 130 9.08 16.28 -11.49
N LEU A 131 9.72 17.30 -10.93
CA LEU A 131 9.09 18.59 -10.65
C LEU A 131 9.91 19.67 -11.33
N ARG A 132 9.22 20.58 -12.02
CA ARG A 132 9.76 21.85 -12.52
C ARG A 132 8.82 22.98 -12.12
N GLY A 133 9.22 23.78 -11.14
CA GLY A 133 8.41 24.89 -10.63
C GLY A 133 9.26 26.10 -10.28
N GLU A 134 8.80 27.28 -10.66
CA GLU A 134 9.46 28.56 -10.33
C GLU A 134 9.03 29.12 -8.98
N VAL A 135 7.95 28.59 -8.40
CA VAL A 135 7.42 28.97 -7.08
C VAL A 135 7.33 27.74 -6.17
N PRO A 136 7.23 27.91 -4.84
CA PRO A 136 7.01 26.79 -3.93
C PRO A 136 5.72 26.05 -4.27
N THR A 137 5.75 24.71 -4.15
CA THR A 137 4.65 23.82 -4.53
C THR A 137 4.28 22.93 -3.36
N GLY A 138 2.99 22.89 -3.02
CA GLY A 138 2.44 21.92 -2.08
C GLY A 138 2.17 20.59 -2.78
N LEU A 139 2.61 19.48 -2.18
CA LEU A 139 2.24 18.15 -2.62
C LEU A 139 1.67 17.37 -1.44
N VAL A 140 0.49 16.80 -1.62
CA VAL A 140 -0.19 16.00 -0.61
C VAL A 140 -0.36 14.58 -1.14
N LEU A 141 0.03 13.58 -0.36
CA LEU A 141 -0.26 12.19 -0.70
C LEU A 141 -1.64 11.83 -0.18
N HIS A 142 -2.42 11.10 -0.98
CA HIS A 142 -3.65 10.44 -0.52
C HIS A 142 -3.32 9.25 0.42
N GLN A 143 -2.66 9.56 1.54
CA GLN A 143 -2.16 8.67 2.58
C GLN A 143 -2.17 9.45 3.90
N PHE A 144 -2.62 8.83 4.98
CA PHE A 144 -2.55 9.47 6.30
C PHE A 144 -1.10 9.81 6.67
N TYR A 145 -0.93 10.96 7.32
CA TYR A 145 0.35 11.38 7.83
C TYR A 145 0.88 10.40 8.88
N TYR A 146 2.16 10.08 8.74
CA TYR A 146 2.98 9.36 9.69
C TYR A 146 4.37 9.99 9.72
N PRO A 147 5.01 10.18 10.88
CA PRO A 147 6.31 10.88 11.01
C PRO A 147 7.48 10.30 10.21
N GLY A 148 7.32 9.12 9.60
CA GLY A 148 8.30 8.51 8.70
C GLY A 148 8.29 9.05 7.27
N TRP A 149 7.22 9.75 6.84
CA TRP A 149 7.16 10.32 5.49
C TRP A 149 8.18 11.44 5.31
N GLU A 150 9.03 11.32 4.29
CA GLU A 150 10.01 12.33 3.89
C GLU A 150 10.09 12.46 2.37
N ALA A 151 10.38 13.67 1.91
CA ALA A 151 10.72 13.98 0.53
C ALA A 151 12.23 14.17 0.40
N ARG A 152 12.83 13.59 -0.63
CA ARG A 152 14.20 13.86 -1.06
C ARG A 152 14.15 14.77 -2.28
N TRP A 153 14.61 16.00 -2.10
CA TRP A 153 14.59 17.06 -3.11
C TRP A 153 15.97 17.68 -3.21
N GLN A 154 16.62 17.58 -4.39
CA GLN A 154 17.96 18.13 -4.64
C GLN A 154 18.99 17.80 -3.53
N GLY A 155 18.99 16.54 -3.06
CA GLY A 155 19.87 16.07 -1.99
C GLY A 155 19.45 16.45 -0.56
N ARG A 156 18.46 17.33 -0.39
CA ARG A 156 17.89 17.71 0.92
C ARG A 156 16.73 16.78 1.29
N SER A 157 16.55 16.59 2.59
CA SER A 157 15.41 15.85 3.15
C SER A 157 14.41 16.85 3.71
N ILE A 158 13.17 16.77 3.26
CA ILE A 158 12.04 17.58 3.75
C ILE A 158 11.10 16.63 4.49
N ALA A 159 10.80 16.91 5.74
CA ALA A 159 9.87 16.10 6.52
C ALA A 159 8.44 16.41 6.09
N ALA A 160 7.58 15.38 6.06
CA ALA A 160 6.16 15.62 5.88
C ALA A 160 5.53 16.27 7.11
N HIS A 161 4.38 16.91 6.92
CA HIS A 161 3.48 17.36 7.97
C HIS A 161 2.04 16.94 7.65
N PRO A 162 1.14 16.85 8.64
CA PRO A 162 -0.27 16.58 8.39
C PRO A 162 -0.95 17.80 7.73
N ALA A 163 -1.82 17.55 6.75
CA ALA A 163 -2.67 18.55 6.09
C ALA A 163 -4.14 18.12 6.02
N GLY A 164 -5.05 19.10 5.95
CA GLY A 164 -6.50 18.87 5.92
C GLY A 164 -7.08 18.32 7.23
N SER A 165 -8.39 18.09 7.24
CA SER A 165 -9.11 17.43 8.34
C SER A 165 -8.76 15.94 8.44
N LEU A 166 -8.40 15.34 7.30
CA LEU A 166 -7.94 13.96 7.21
C LEU A 166 -6.49 13.77 7.69
N GLY A 167 -5.73 14.83 7.93
CA GLY A 167 -4.34 14.74 8.38
C GLY A 167 -3.45 13.95 7.41
N LEU A 168 -3.56 14.24 6.11
CA LEU A 168 -2.80 13.59 5.04
C LEU A 168 -1.33 14.01 5.04
N ALA A 169 -0.46 13.18 4.48
CA ALA A 169 0.98 13.48 4.40
C ALA A 169 1.26 14.56 3.34
N ALA A 170 1.62 15.77 3.78
CA ALA A 170 1.92 16.91 2.93
C ALA A 170 3.40 17.31 2.96
N PHE A 171 3.85 17.91 1.87
CA PHE A 171 5.21 18.37 1.65
C PHE A 171 5.21 19.77 1.04
N ASP A 172 5.88 20.71 1.70
CA ASP A 172 6.18 22.03 1.14
C ASP A 172 7.51 21.97 0.36
N LEU A 173 7.43 22.02 -0.96
CA LEU A 173 8.58 21.89 -1.85
C LEU A 173 9.09 23.27 -2.28
N PRO A 174 10.38 23.61 -2.05
CA PRO A 174 10.98 24.82 -2.59
C PRO A 174 11.00 24.80 -4.12
N PRO A 175 11.01 25.99 -4.78
CA PRO A 175 11.11 26.08 -6.23
C PRO A 175 12.39 25.42 -6.76
N GLY A 176 12.32 24.94 -7.99
CA GLY A 176 13.44 24.34 -8.71
C GLY A 176 12.99 23.29 -9.71
N GLU A 177 13.99 22.65 -10.31
CA GLU A 177 13.81 21.58 -11.29
C GLU A 177 14.61 20.35 -10.87
N GLY A 178 14.01 19.17 -10.93
CA GLY A 178 14.72 17.92 -10.68
C GLY A 178 13.85 16.74 -10.29
N SER A 179 14.51 15.66 -9.86
CA SER A 179 13.85 14.47 -9.35
C SER A 179 13.47 14.63 -7.88
N LEU A 180 12.25 14.22 -7.57
CA LEU A 180 11.65 14.20 -6.25
C LEU A 180 11.34 12.75 -5.88
N VAL A 181 11.81 12.32 -4.71
CA VAL A 181 11.47 11.01 -4.15
C VAL A 181 10.76 11.18 -2.83
N LEU A 182 9.48 10.84 -2.80
CA LEU A 182 8.71 10.73 -1.55
C LEU A 182 8.82 9.30 -1.05
N ARG A 183 9.04 9.12 0.25
CA ARG A 183 9.12 7.77 0.83
C ARG A 183 8.70 7.75 2.29
N LEU A 184 8.14 6.62 2.71
CA LEU A 184 7.95 6.26 4.10
C LEU A 184 9.26 5.65 4.63
N ALA A 185 10.09 6.49 5.25
CA ALA A 185 11.28 6.05 5.96
C ALA A 185 10.92 5.51 7.35
N LEU A 186 11.85 4.77 7.96
CA LEU A 186 11.71 4.38 9.36
C LEU A 186 11.65 5.64 10.23
N ALA A 187 10.61 5.74 11.07
CA ALA A 187 10.49 6.78 12.08
C ALA A 187 11.63 6.66 13.13
N PRO A 188 11.96 7.73 13.87
CA PRO A 188 13.04 7.69 14.86
C PRO A 188 12.90 6.54 15.87
N ALA A 189 11.70 6.29 16.39
CA ALA A 189 11.44 5.19 17.31
C ALA A 189 11.68 3.81 16.68
N GLN A 190 11.30 3.62 15.41
CA GLN A 190 11.54 2.37 14.69
C GLN A 190 13.03 2.15 14.42
N ARG A 191 13.77 3.21 14.06
CA ARG A 191 15.24 3.13 13.89
C ARG A 191 15.94 2.70 15.17
N TRP A 192 15.60 3.34 16.30
CA TRP A 192 16.17 2.98 17.60
C TRP A 192 15.76 1.58 18.05
N GLY A 193 14.49 1.21 17.90
CA GLY A 193 13.99 -0.13 18.22
C GLY A 193 14.71 -1.22 17.40
N ASN A 194 14.89 -0.99 16.10
CA ASN A 194 15.63 -1.90 15.22
C ASN A 194 17.11 -1.97 15.61
N LEU A 195 17.74 -0.85 15.94
CA LEU A 195 19.14 -0.82 16.36
C LEU A 195 19.36 -1.57 17.67
N VAL A 196 18.53 -1.32 18.69
CA VAL A 196 18.60 -2.03 19.97
C VAL A 196 18.39 -3.53 19.77
N SER A 197 17.39 -3.90 18.97
CA SER A 197 17.11 -5.31 18.64
C SER A 197 18.25 -5.98 17.88
N LEU A 198 18.85 -5.27 16.93
CA LEU A 198 19.99 -5.72 16.14
C LEU A 198 21.20 -6.00 17.04
N LEU A 199 21.55 -5.03 17.89
CA LEU A 199 22.68 -5.16 18.82
C LEU A 199 22.46 -6.29 19.83
N ALA A 200 21.23 -6.41 20.36
CA ALA A 200 20.88 -7.50 21.27
C ALA A 200 20.96 -8.88 20.60
N ALA A 201 20.41 -9.02 19.39
CA ALA A 201 20.45 -10.27 18.63
C ALA A 201 21.90 -10.65 18.25
N LEU A 202 22.70 -9.68 17.80
CA LEU A 202 24.11 -9.91 17.48
C LEU A 202 24.91 -10.31 18.73
N ALA A 203 24.74 -9.60 19.84
CA ALA A 203 25.41 -9.92 21.10
C ALA A 203 25.05 -11.33 21.58
N ALA A 204 23.76 -11.70 21.56
CA ALA A 204 23.31 -13.03 21.92
C ALA A 204 23.92 -14.11 21.01
N GLY A 205 23.89 -13.91 19.69
CA GLY A 205 24.46 -14.83 18.71
C GLY A 205 25.98 -15.02 18.89
N VAL A 206 26.73 -13.92 19.04
CA VAL A 206 28.19 -13.95 19.24
C VAL A 206 28.55 -14.61 20.58
N LEU A 207 27.85 -14.30 21.67
CA LEU A 207 28.09 -14.92 22.97
C LEU A 207 27.84 -16.43 22.92
N LEU A 208 26.77 -16.88 22.26
CA LEU A 208 26.48 -18.31 22.06
C LEU A 208 27.55 -19.00 21.21
N LEU A 209 28.06 -18.35 20.15
CA LEU A 209 29.18 -18.87 19.35
C LEU A 209 30.50 -18.92 20.13
N ALA A 210 30.80 -17.91 20.94
CA ALA A 210 32.01 -17.89 21.78
C ALA A 210 31.96 -19.04 22.80
N ARG A 211 30.80 -19.29 23.40
CA ARG A 211 30.57 -20.43 24.30
C ARG A 211 30.71 -21.77 23.57
N PHE A 212 30.24 -21.87 22.32
CA PHE A 212 30.46 -23.05 21.46
C PHE A 212 31.96 -23.35 21.26
N GLN A 213 32.76 -22.33 20.96
CA GLN A 213 34.19 -22.48 20.73
C GLN A 213 34.95 -22.87 22.00
N GLY A 214 34.62 -22.28 23.16
CA GLY A 214 35.22 -22.63 24.45
C GLY A 214 34.94 -24.07 24.88
N ILE A 215 33.77 -24.61 24.54
CA ILE A 215 33.38 -26.00 24.83
C ILE A 215 34.13 -27.01 23.94
N ARG A 216 34.47 -26.65 22.71
CA ARG A 216 35.31 -27.49 21.82
C ARG A 216 36.75 -27.67 22.34
N SER A 217 37.21 -26.76 23.22
CA SER A 217 38.51 -26.85 23.88
C SER A 217 38.52 -27.80 25.10
N ALA A 218 37.38 -28.37 25.50
CA ALA A 218 37.28 -29.26 26.65
C ALA A 218 37.73 -30.70 26.32
N SER A 219 38.40 -31.36 27.27
CA SER A 219 39.15 -32.62 27.11
C SER A 219 38.36 -33.88 26.70
N SER A 220 37.03 -33.81 26.57
CA SER A 220 36.23 -34.95 26.10
C SER A 220 35.37 -34.61 24.88
N LEU A 221 35.70 -35.24 23.75
CA LEU A 221 35.10 -35.01 22.42
C LEU A 221 33.55 -35.13 22.45
N ARG A 222 33.00 -36.09 23.21
CA ARG A 222 31.56 -36.40 23.24
C ARG A 222 30.73 -35.39 24.03
N ALA A 223 31.26 -34.84 25.13
CA ALA A 223 30.58 -33.80 25.90
C ALA A 223 30.62 -32.45 25.16
N GLY A 224 31.77 -32.15 24.54
CA GLY A 224 31.95 -30.95 23.71
C GLY A 224 31.05 -30.93 22.48
N LEU A 225 30.85 -32.08 21.81
CA LEU A 225 29.95 -32.21 20.67
C LEU A 225 28.46 -32.02 21.04
N ARG A 226 28.01 -32.50 22.20
CA ARG A 226 26.61 -32.38 22.66
C ARG A 226 26.25 -30.99 23.17
N ALA A 227 27.10 -30.41 24.02
CA ALA A 227 26.87 -29.06 24.52
C ALA A 227 27.11 -28.03 23.41
N GLY A 228 28.06 -28.28 22.51
CA GLY A 228 28.33 -27.39 21.40
C GLY A 228 27.19 -27.31 20.37
N SER A 229 26.55 -28.42 20.02
CA SER A 229 25.46 -28.42 19.03
C SER A 229 24.26 -27.56 19.44
N GLY A 230 23.95 -27.45 20.73
CA GLY A 230 22.86 -26.62 21.24
C GLY A 230 23.13 -25.12 21.14
N HIS A 231 24.36 -24.69 21.46
CA HIS A 231 24.73 -23.27 21.35
C HIS A 231 24.77 -22.80 19.90
N LEU A 232 25.27 -23.65 18.99
CA LEU A 232 25.27 -23.35 17.56
C LEU A 232 23.83 -23.28 17.00
N ALA A 233 22.97 -24.22 17.39
CA ALA A 233 21.56 -24.24 16.98
C ALA A 233 20.78 -23.00 17.47
N LEU A 234 21.14 -22.42 18.61
CA LEU A 234 20.55 -21.17 19.11
C LEU A 234 21.21 -19.92 18.52
N ALA A 235 22.52 -19.94 18.25
CA ALA A 235 23.22 -18.80 17.67
C ALA A 235 22.73 -18.46 16.26
N VAL A 236 22.46 -19.48 15.43
CA VAL A 236 22.05 -19.30 14.04
C VAL A 236 20.77 -18.45 13.91
N PRO A 237 19.66 -18.74 14.61
CA PRO A 237 18.46 -17.88 14.58
C PRO A 237 18.72 -16.42 15.00
N TYR A 238 19.53 -16.18 16.02
CA TYR A 238 19.85 -14.81 16.46
C TYR A 238 20.67 -14.04 15.41
N LEU A 239 21.63 -14.71 14.77
CA LEU A 239 22.42 -14.11 13.69
C LEU A 239 21.62 -13.91 12.41
N LEU A 240 20.66 -14.80 12.12
CA LEU A 240 19.70 -14.62 11.04
C LEU A 240 18.78 -13.43 11.33
N LEU A 241 18.24 -13.32 12.54
CA LEU A 241 17.46 -12.16 12.97
C LEU A 241 18.26 -10.86 12.85
N ALA A 242 19.51 -10.84 13.32
CA ALA A 242 20.41 -9.70 13.16
C ALA A 242 20.63 -9.35 11.69
N SER A 243 20.84 -10.35 10.82
CA SER A 243 20.97 -10.15 9.37
C SER A 243 19.71 -9.55 8.75
N VAL A 244 18.51 -10.02 9.14
CA VAL A 244 17.22 -9.47 8.67
C VAL A 244 17.03 -8.04 9.15
N LEU A 245 17.31 -7.75 10.42
CA LEU A 245 17.20 -6.39 10.98
C LEU A 245 18.18 -5.42 10.29
N LEU A 246 19.42 -5.86 10.03
CA LEU A 246 20.39 -5.09 9.28
C LEU A 246 19.90 -4.83 7.84
N GLY A 247 19.38 -5.85 7.17
CA GLY A 247 18.75 -5.73 5.85
C GLY A 247 17.60 -4.73 5.84
N SER A 248 16.74 -4.75 6.87
CA SER A 248 15.61 -3.82 7.01
C SER A 248 16.03 -2.35 7.19
N LEU A 249 17.22 -2.10 7.73
CA LEU A 249 17.79 -0.75 7.87
C LEU A 249 18.45 -0.26 6.56
N ALA A 250 18.95 -1.20 5.74
CA ALA A 250 19.76 -0.90 4.57
C ALA A 250 18.97 -0.89 3.26
N MET A 251 17.91 -1.69 3.14
CA MET A 251 17.15 -1.81 1.89
C MET A 251 16.10 -0.69 1.78
N PRO A 252 16.00 -0.03 0.62
CA PRO A 252 14.91 0.91 0.37
C PRO A 252 13.57 0.18 0.34
N ASN A 253 12.57 0.75 1.02
CA ASN A 253 11.22 0.21 1.01
C ASN A 253 10.52 0.46 -0.34
N GLY A 254 9.78 -0.54 -0.81
CA GLY A 254 8.74 -0.39 -1.84
C GLY A 254 9.15 -0.80 -3.26
N TYR A 255 8.32 -1.64 -3.87
CA TYR A 255 8.28 -1.82 -5.32
C TYR A 255 7.64 -0.60 -5.97
N LEU A 256 8.17 -0.19 -7.13
CA LEU A 256 7.64 0.90 -7.93
C LEU A 256 7.15 0.36 -9.26
N ARG A 257 5.95 0.78 -9.65
CA ARG A 257 5.47 0.70 -11.03
C ARG A 257 5.75 2.03 -11.71
N SER A 258 6.03 2.00 -13.01
CA SER A 258 6.18 3.19 -13.83
C SER A 258 4.86 3.45 -14.55
N PRO A 259 4.04 4.41 -14.11
CA PRO A 259 2.81 4.74 -14.80
C PRO A 259 3.11 5.50 -16.11
N GLU A 260 2.16 5.47 -17.03
CA GLU A 260 2.21 6.21 -18.30
C GLU A 260 1.72 7.64 -18.07
N ALA A 261 2.49 8.63 -18.52
CA ALA A 261 2.19 10.04 -18.32
C ALA A 261 1.05 10.51 -19.23
N VAL A 262 0.18 11.37 -18.69
CA VAL A 262 -0.98 11.95 -19.40
C VAL A 262 -0.95 13.47 -19.34
N ASN A 263 -0.72 14.01 -18.14
CA ASN A 263 -0.64 15.45 -17.86
C ASN A 263 -1.81 16.25 -18.46
N ALA A 264 -3.03 15.76 -18.27
CA ALA A 264 -4.22 16.42 -18.80
C ALA A 264 -4.92 17.28 -17.74
N ASN A 265 -5.08 18.57 -18.04
CA ASN A 265 -5.79 19.53 -17.20
C ASN A 265 -7.28 19.52 -17.57
N LEU A 266 -8.14 19.23 -16.59
CA LEU A 266 -9.58 19.24 -16.73
C LEU A 266 -10.16 20.44 -15.96
N ALA A 267 -10.67 21.40 -16.72
CA ALA A 267 -11.32 22.63 -16.26
C ALA A 267 -10.51 23.47 -15.25
N ASP A 268 -9.18 23.37 -15.23
CA ASP A 268 -8.29 24.01 -14.23
C ASP A 268 -8.56 23.59 -12.77
N LEU A 269 -9.37 22.54 -12.56
CA LEU A 269 -9.72 22.02 -11.23
C LEU A 269 -8.89 20.80 -10.85
N VAL A 270 -8.69 19.89 -11.80
CA VAL A 270 -7.98 18.63 -11.59
C VAL A 270 -7.10 18.29 -12.77
N ARG A 271 -6.04 17.54 -12.51
CA ARG A 271 -5.13 17.05 -13.53
C ARG A 271 -5.07 15.54 -13.51
N LEU A 272 -5.30 14.89 -14.65
CA LEU A 272 -4.94 13.48 -14.83
C LEU A 272 -3.44 13.41 -15.09
N GLN A 273 -2.68 13.06 -14.06
CA GLN A 273 -1.23 13.10 -14.10
C GLN A 273 -0.65 11.93 -14.90
N ALA A 274 -1.16 10.73 -14.65
CA ALA A 274 -0.69 9.49 -15.23
C ALA A 274 -1.75 8.38 -15.09
N PHE A 275 -1.54 7.23 -15.72
CA PHE A 275 -2.32 6.02 -15.49
C PHE A 275 -1.44 4.75 -15.48
N ASP A 276 -1.99 3.65 -14.97
CA ASP A 276 -1.40 2.32 -15.03
C ASP A 276 -2.44 1.34 -15.62
N LEU A 277 -2.06 0.67 -16.70
CA LEU A 277 -2.88 -0.31 -17.42
C LEU A 277 -1.99 -1.52 -17.78
N PRO A 278 -2.03 -2.62 -17.00
CA PRO A 278 -0.98 -3.65 -17.01
C PRO A 278 -1.00 -4.61 -18.21
N GLY A 279 -1.83 -4.40 -19.24
CA GLY A 279 -1.90 -5.29 -20.40
C GLY A 279 -2.52 -4.64 -21.63
N GLU A 280 -2.06 -5.03 -22.81
CA GLU A 280 -2.57 -4.49 -24.07
C GLU A 280 -3.53 -5.47 -24.78
N ARG A 281 -3.62 -6.72 -24.30
CA ARG A 281 -4.42 -7.78 -24.90
C ARG A 281 -5.36 -8.41 -23.89
N TYR A 282 -6.62 -8.51 -24.28
CA TYR A 282 -7.72 -9.05 -23.46
C TYR A 282 -8.60 -9.98 -24.28
N ARG A 283 -9.40 -10.79 -23.59
CA ARG A 283 -10.45 -11.63 -24.17
C ARG A 283 -11.84 -11.11 -23.77
N PRO A 284 -12.89 -11.45 -24.52
CA PRO A 284 -14.26 -11.20 -24.09
C PRO A 284 -14.52 -11.81 -22.71
N GLY A 285 -15.18 -11.05 -21.82
CA GLY A 285 -15.40 -11.45 -20.43
C GLY A 285 -14.25 -11.15 -19.46
N ASP A 286 -13.07 -10.72 -19.93
CA ASP A 286 -12.00 -10.25 -19.05
C ASP A 286 -12.38 -8.93 -18.36
N THR A 287 -11.59 -8.53 -17.36
CA THR A 287 -11.71 -7.21 -16.73
C THR A 287 -10.44 -6.41 -16.95
N VAL A 288 -10.57 -5.24 -17.59
CA VAL A 288 -9.47 -4.28 -17.74
C VAL A 288 -9.33 -3.51 -16.44
N SER A 289 -8.21 -3.66 -15.75
CA SER A 289 -7.90 -2.88 -14.54
C SER A 289 -7.13 -1.63 -14.92
N VAL A 290 -7.70 -0.45 -14.67
CA VAL A 290 -7.05 0.85 -14.90
C VAL A 290 -6.88 1.55 -13.57
N THR A 291 -5.69 2.09 -13.30
CA THR A 291 -5.49 3.02 -12.18
C THR A 291 -5.16 4.40 -12.73
N LEU A 292 -6.00 5.39 -12.41
CA LEU A 292 -5.80 6.79 -12.74
C LEU A 292 -5.09 7.48 -11.57
N TYR A 293 -4.20 8.43 -11.86
CA TYR A 293 -3.53 9.23 -10.84
C TYR A 293 -3.92 10.70 -11.03
N TRP A 294 -4.79 11.19 -10.15
CA TRP A 294 -5.30 12.55 -10.20
C TRP A 294 -4.48 13.46 -9.29
N ILE A 295 -4.31 14.72 -9.69
CA ILE A 295 -3.85 15.80 -8.81
C ILE A 295 -4.94 16.86 -8.75
N ALA A 296 -5.40 17.19 -7.54
CA ALA A 296 -6.27 18.35 -7.32
C ALA A 296 -5.46 19.64 -7.52
N LEU A 297 -5.88 20.51 -8.44
CA LEU A 297 -5.24 21.80 -8.68
C LEU A 297 -5.80 22.88 -7.75
N ASP A 298 -7.08 22.77 -7.41
CA ASP A 298 -7.81 23.62 -6.48
C ASP A 298 -8.77 22.79 -5.61
N GLY A 299 -9.42 23.40 -4.62
CA GLY A 299 -10.51 22.80 -3.87
C GLY A 299 -11.75 22.61 -4.74
N LEU A 300 -12.36 21.42 -4.68
CA LEU A 300 -13.54 21.11 -5.48
C LEU A 300 -14.83 21.39 -4.68
N ALA A 301 -15.64 22.33 -5.18
CA ALA A 301 -16.86 22.77 -4.50
C ALA A 301 -18.03 21.77 -4.59
N GLU A 302 -17.96 20.82 -5.52
CA GLU A 302 -18.94 19.75 -5.66
C GLU A 302 -18.25 18.40 -5.94
N ASP A 303 -19.03 17.32 -5.86
CA ASP A 303 -18.52 16.00 -6.14
C ASP A 303 -18.51 15.69 -7.64
N TYR A 304 -17.38 15.15 -8.08
CA TYR A 304 -17.17 14.68 -9.44
C TYR A 304 -17.08 13.16 -9.46
N LYS A 305 -17.53 12.57 -10.55
CA LYS A 305 -17.33 11.15 -10.84
C LYS A 305 -16.20 11.01 -11.87
N ALA A 306 -15.27 10.12 -11.59
CA ALA A 306 -14.31 9.67 -12.59
C ALA A 306 -14.91 8.53 -13.42
N PHE A 307 -14.53 8.47 -14.68
CA PHE A 307 -14.95 7.39 -15.56
C PHE A 307 -13.80 6.82 -16.38
N VAL A 308 -13.95 5.55 -16.74
CA VAL A 308 -13.16 4.86 -17.74
C VAL A 308 -14.11 4.23 -18.75
N HIS A 309 -13.99 4.63 -20.01
CA HIS A 309 -14.84 4.19 -21.11
C HIS A 309 -14.04 3.39 -22.11
N LEU A 310 -14.62 2.31 -22.63
CA LEU A 310 -14.09 1.57 -23.77
C LEU A 310 -14.90 1.93 -25.01
N THR A 311 -14.25 2.39 -26.06
CA THR A 311 -14.89 2.71 -27.34
C THR A 311 -14.27 1.92 -28.48
N ASP A 312 -14.99 1.79 -29.60
CA ASP A 312 -14.34 1.47 -30.87
C ASP A 312 -13.46 2.66 -31.34
N THR A 313 -12.56 2.40 -32.30
CA THR A 313 -11.67 3.42 -32.85
C THR A 313 -12.40 4.53 -33.63
N GLY A 314 -13.64 4.27 -34.07
CA GLY A 314 -14.49 5.25 -34.73
C GLY A 314 -15.31 6.13 -33.78
N LEU A 315 -15.23 5.89 -32.45
CA LEU A 315 -16.07 6.53 -31.44
C LEU A 315 -17.59 6.42 -31.73
N THR A 316 -18.00 5.30 -32.33
CA THR A 316 -19.40 5.02 -32.68
C THR A 316 -20.12 4.14 -31.67
N ARG A 317 -19.37 3.40 -30.83
CA ARG A 317 -19.86 2.46 -29.83
C ARG A 317 -19.04 2.57 -28.56
N GLN A 318 -19.71 2.35 -27.43
CA GLN A 318 -19.10 2.27 -26.11
C GLN A 318 -19.49 0.93 -25.45
N PRO A 319 -18.85 -0.19 -25.82
CA PRO A 319 -19.24 -1.52 -25.34
C PRO A 319 -19.07 -1.73 -23.83
N ALA A 320 -18.21 -0.95 -23.17
CA ALA A 320 -17.99 -1.03 -21.73
C ALA A 320 -17.72 0.35 -21.14
N GLN A 321 -18.12 0.54 -19.87
CA GLN A 321 -17.79 1.72 -19.08
C GLN A 321 -17.77 1.38 -17.60
N HIS A 322 -17.01 2.17 -16.84
CA HIS A 322 -17.08 2.19 -15.40
C HIS A 322 -16.99 3.63 -14.91
N ASP A 323 -18.02 4.09 -14.21
CA ASP A 323 -18.15 5.44 -13.67
C ASP A 323 -18.34 5.33 -12.15
N GLY A 324 -17.65 6.17 -11.38
CA GLY A 324 -17.70 6.07 -9.92
C GLY A 324 -17.12 7.27 -9.20
N ASP A 325 -17.39 7.30 -7.89
CA ASP A 325 -16.64 8.15 -6.97
C ASP A 325 -15.15 7.75 -7.03
N PRO A 326 -14.23 8.71 -7.16
CA PRO A 326 -12.81 8.41 -7.10
C PRO A 326 -12.39 7.67 -5.83
N GLY A 327 -11.23 7.02 -5.90
CA GLY A 327 -10.66 6.26 -4.78
C GLY A 327 -11.55 5.07 -4.40
N GLY A 328 -12.26 4.51 -5.39
CA GLY A 328 -13.17 3.38 -5.22
C GLY A 328 -14.43 3.67 -4.40
N GLY A 329 -14.81 4.95 -4.22
CA GLY A 329 -15.98 5.32 -3.44
C GLY A 329 -15.74 5.74 -2.00
N TYR A 330 -14.49 5.99 -1.60
CA TYR A 330 -14.12 6.41 -0.25
C TYR A 330 -13.60 7.83 -0.18
N THR A 331 -13.42 8.48 -1.34
CA THR A 331 -12.71 9.75 -1.43
C THR A 331 -13.53 10.73 -2.27
N PRO A 332 -14.67 11.23 -1.73
CA PRO A 332 -15.43 12.28 -2.39
C PRO A 332 -14.53 13.45 -2.78
N THR A 333 -14.70 13.99 -3.98
CA THR A 333 -13.77 15.01 -4.49
C THR A 333 -13.87 16.32 -3.73
N THR A 334 -15.02 16.60 -3.09
CA THR A 334 -15.17 17.71 -2.14
C THR A 334 -14.15 17.70 -1.01
N ARG A 335 -13.58 16.54 -0.67
CA ARG A 335 -12.54 16.41 0.37
C ARG A 335 -11.11 16.59 -0.15
N TRP A 336 -10.93 16.65 -1.47
CA TRP A 336 -9.60 16.76 -2.04
C TRP A 336 -9.02 18.13 -1.72
N VAL A 337 -7.78 18.14 -1.24
CA VAL A 337 -7.05 19.38 -1.01
C VAL A 337 -6.12 19.69 -2.18
N PRO A 338 -5.83 20.97 -2.47
CA PRO A 338 -4.86 21.32 -3.51
C PRO A 338 -3.53 20.59 -3.33
N GLY A 339 -3.04 19.97 -4.40
CA GLY A 339 -1.80 19.17 -4.40
C GLY A 339 -1.99 17.72 -4.03
N GLU A 340 -3.21 17.28 -3.76
CA GLU A 340 -3.47 15.89 -3.43
C GLU A 340 -3.33 14.96 -4.64
N LEU A 341 -2.37 14.04 -4.57
CA LEU A 341 -2.18 12.94 -5.50
C LEU A 341 -3.08 11.76 -5.11
N VAL A 342 -4.18 11.58 -5.83
CA VAL A 342 -5.20 10.57 -5.56
C VAL A 342 -5.12 9.42 -6.57
N PRO A 343 -4.72 8.20 -6.13
CA PRO A 343 -4.82 7.00 -6.96
C PRO A 343 -6.27 6.50 -7.00
N ASP A 344 -6.79 6.27 -8.19
CA ASP A 344 -8.18 5.91 -8.43
C ASP A 344 -8.28 4.66 -9.32
N ARG A 345 -8.82 3.58 -8.77
CA ARG A 345 -8.82 2.27 -9.44
C ARG A 345 -10.19 1.97 -10.03
N HIS A 346 -10.19 1.67 -11.32
CA HIS A 346 -11.35 1.27 -12.09
C HIS A 346 -11.23 -0.18 -12.57
N ALA A 347 -12.27 -0.96 -12.35
CA ALA A 347 -12.44 -2.29 -12.92
C ALA A 347 -13.46 -2.22 -14.05
N LEU A 348 -13.01 -2.38 -15.29
CA LEU A 348 -13.84 -2.28 -16.48
C LEU A 348 -14.13 -3.69 -17.04
N PRO A 349 -15.26 -4.30 -16.70
CA PRO A 349 -15.62 -5.62 -17.21
C PRO A 349 -15.96 -5.55 -18.71
N LEU A 350 -15.33 -6.42 -19.50
CA LEU A 350 -15.60 -6.54 -20.93
C LEU A 350 -16.81 -7.46 -21.17
N PRO A 351 -17.73 -7.11 -22.09
CA PRO A 351 -18.81 -8.01 -22.47
C PRO A 351 -18.29 -9.38 -22.95
N GLY A 352 -18.99 -10.46 -22.59
CA GLY A 352 -18.62 -11.83 -23.00
C GLY A 352 -18.78 -12.09 -24.51
N ASP A 353 -19.55 -11.25 -25.19
CA ASP A 353 -19.80 -11.27 -26.63
C ASP A 353 -19.06 -10.15 -27.37
N LEU A 354 -18.10 -9.47 -26.71
CA LEU A 354 -17.32 -8.40 -27.31
C LEU A 354 -16.56 -8.90 -28.56
N PRO A 355 -16.81 -8.35 -29.76
CA PRO A 355 -16.11 -8.80 -30.96
C PRO A 355 -14.59 -8.56 -30.87
N PRO A 356 -13.76 -9.47 -31.39
CA PRO A 356 -12.33 -9.24 -31.50
C PRO A 356 -12.02 -7.98 -32.32
N GLY A 357 -11.02 -7.21 -31.91
CA GLY A 357 -10.67 -5.95 -32.56
C GLY A 357 -9.88 -5.00 -31.67
N ARG A 358 -9.59 -3.81 -32.19
CA ARG A 358 -8.95 -2.73 -31.44
C ARG A 358 -10.00 -1.82 -30.84
N TYR A 359 -9.79 -1.48 -29.58
CA TYR A 359 -10.63 -0.58 -28.81
C TYR A 359 -9.78 0.47 -28.13
N GLN A 360 -10.38 1.61 -27.83
CA GLN A 360 -9.72 2.75 -27.19
C GLN A 360 -10.24 2.91 -25.78
N VAL A 361 -9.34 3.11 -24.83
CA VAL A 361 -9.64 3.34 -23.42
C VAL A 361 -9.54 4.84 -23.16
N TRP A 362 -10.64 5.42 -22.71
CA TRP A 362 -10.77 6.85 -22.44
C TRP A 362 -11.03 7.09 -20.97
N ALA A 363 -10.56 8.22 -20.44
CA ALA A 363 -10.91 8.66 -19.09
C ALA A 363 -11.26 10.14 -19.02
N GLY A 364 -11.93 10.51 -17.93
CA GLY A 364 -12.27 11.90 -17.62
C GLY A 364 -13.05 11.98 -16.31
N MET A 365 -13.58 13.18 -16.06
CA MET A 365 -14.45 13.46 -14.92
C MET A 365 -15.68 14.24 -15.35
N TYR A 366 -16.78 14.08 -14.61
CA TYR A 366 -17.98 14.89 -14.76
C TYR A 366 -18.56 15.32 -13.41
N ALA A 367 -19.19 16.48 -13.39
CA ALA A 367 -19.91 16.99 -12.22
C ALA A 367 -21.13 16.09 -11.96
N PHE A 368 -21.21 15.47 -10.78
CA PHE A 368 -22.28 14.51 -10.48
C PHE A 368 -23.67 15.15 -10.52
N SER A 369 -23.75 16.42 -10.11
CA SER A 369 -25.00 17.18 -10.03
C SER A 369 -25.66 17.43 -11.40
N SER A 370 -24.85 17.67 -12.43
CA SER A 370 -25.30 18.07 -13.76
C SER A 370 -25.08 17.00 -14.83
N GLY A 371 -24.22 16.02 -14.57
CA GLY A 371 -23.76 15.04 -15.56
C GLY A 371 -22.84 15.64 -16.63
N GLN A 372 -22.38 16.89 -16.45
CA GLN A 372 -21.54 17.58 -17.42
C GLN A 372 -20.07 17.19 -17.24
N ASN A 373 -19.45 16.70 -18.30
CA ASN A 373 -18.01 16.43 -18.31
C ASN A 373 -17.21 17.72 -18.10
N LEU A 374 -16.11 17.60 -17.37
CA LEU A 374 -15.10 18.64 -17.31
C LEU A 374 -14.41 18.75 -18.68
N ASP A 375 -14.24 19.98 -19.15
CA ASP A 375 -13.56 20.24 -20.41
C ASP A 375 -12.05 20.01 -20.25
N VAL A 376 -11.44 19.36 -21.23
CA VAL A 376 -9.99 19.16 -21.29
C VAL A 376 -9.35 20.44 -21.83
N VAL A 377 -8.69 21.18 -20.94
CA VAL A 377 -8.03 22.47 -21.25
C VAL A 377 -6.70 22.23 -21.96
N SER A 378 -5.93 21.24 -21.49
CA SER A 378 -4.65 20.83 -22.08
C SER A 378 -4.39 19.35 -21.81
N SER A 379 -3.58 18.69 -22.63
CA SER A 379 -3.22 17.28 -22.47
C SER A 379 -1.98 16.95 -23.30
N ASP A 380 -1.08 16.11 -22.76
CA ASP A 380 0.07 15.58 -23.52
C ASP A 380 -0.32 14.39 -24.42
N VAL A 381 -1.53 13.85 -24.22
CA VAL A 381 -2.12 12.75 -25.01
C VAL A 381 -3.35 13.23 -25.79
N PRO A 382 -3.77 12.52 -26.87
CA PRO A 382 -4.97 12.88 -27.62
C PRO A 382 -6.23 12.98 -26.75
N HIS A 383 -7.13 13.90 -27.08
CA HIS A 383 -8.38 14.12 -26.37
C HIS A 383 -9.50 14.54 -27.32
N ASP A 384 -10.76 14.33 -26.93
CA ASP A 384 -11.95 14.75 -27.70
C ASP A 384 -12.60 16.04 -27.16
N GLY A 385 -11.91 16.72 -26.25
CA GLY A 385 -12.36 17.92 -25.54
C GLY A 385 -13.03 17.63 -24.20
N ARG A 386 -13.47 16.39 -23.95
CA ARG A 386 -14.10 15.98 -22.67
C ARG A 386 -13.49 14.72 -22.06
N ARG A 387 -12.75 13.97 -22.86
CA ARG A 387 -12.08 12.72 -22.49
C ARG A 387 -10.68 12.71 -23.05
N VAL A 388 -9.78 12.05 -22.33
CA VAL A 388 -8.40 11.83 -22.74
C VAL A 388 -8.20 10.37 -23.09
N LEU A 389 -7.49 10.12 -24.19
CA LEU A 389 -7.15 8.78 -24.66
C LEU A 389 -6.00 8.25 -23.82
N LEU A 390 -6.24 7.16 -23.07
CA LEU A 390 -5.21 6.52 -22.26
C LEU A 390 -4.40 5.55 -23.11
N ALA A 391 -5.07 4.60 -23.75
CA ALA A 391 -4.41 3.53 -24.50
C ALA A 391 -5.34 2.92 -25.55
N GLU A 392 -4.74 2.21 -26.51
CA GLU A 392 -5.46 1.24 -27.34
C GLU A 392 -5.24 -0.17 -26.79
N ILE A 393 -6.29 -0.96 -26.71
CA ILE A 393 -6.23 -2.38 -26.35
C ILE A 393 -6.73 -3.26 -27.49
N GLU A 394 -6.24 -4.48 -27.56
CA GLU A 394 -6.65 -5.51 -28.51
C GLU A 394 -7.47 -6.57 -27.79
N VAL A 395 -8.71 -6.75 -28.23
CA VAL A 395 -9.54 -7.89 -27.83
C VAL A 395 -9.29 -9.02 -28.81
N VAL A 396 -8.72 -10.12 -28.32
CA VAL A 396 -8.44 -11.31 -29.12
C VAL A 396 -9.61 -12.29 -29.06
N GLY A 397 -9.75 -13.11 -30.09
CA GLY A 397 -10.72 -14.20 -30.10
C GLY A 397 -10.52 -15.17 -28.92
N PRO A 398 -11.58 -15.90 -28.53
CA PRO A 398 -11.53 -16.88 -27.44
C PRO A 398 -10.47 -17.96 -27.62
#